data_AF-Q8VWF2-F1
#
_entry.id   AF-Q8VWF2-F1
#
_cell.length_a   1.000
_cell.length_b   1.000
_cell.length_c   1.000
_cell.angle_alpha   90.00
_cell.angle_beta   90.00
_cell.angle_gamma   90.00
#
_symmetry.space_group_name_H-M   'P 1'
#
loop_
_entity.id
_entity.type
_entity.pdbx_description
1 polymer ?
#
loop_
_entity_poly.entity_id
_entity_poly.type
_entity_poly.pdbx_seq_one_letter_code
_entity_poly.pdbx_strand_id
1 'polypeptide(L)' 'GITSGQGFGGTIKAINSQECNGGNSGEVNSRVNYYKNICSQLGVDPGANVSC' A
#
# COMPACT_ATOMS: atom_id res chain seq x y z
N GLY A 1 10.66 -2.94 -15.74
CA GLY A 1 9.24 -3.24 -15.50
C GLY A 1 8.81 -2.53 -14.24
N ILE A 2 7.66 -1.85 -14.25
CA ILE A 2 7.09 -1.18 -13.07
C ILE A 2 6.49 -2.26 -12.15
N THR A 3 7.33 -3.10 -11.54
CA THR A 3 7.01 -3.91 -10.37
C THR A 3 8.33 -4.47 -9.82
N SER A 4 8.93 -3.78 -8.86
CA SER A 4 10.05 -4.32 -8.07
C SER A 4 9.60 -5.44 -7.09
N GLY A 5 8.45 -6.09 -7.31
CA GLY A 5 7.85 -7.06 -6.38
C GLY A 5 7.37 -6.47 -5.04
N GLN A 6 7.55 -5.18 -4.80
CA GLN A 6 7.26 -4.51 -3.52
C GLN A 6 5.77 -4.26 -3.26
N GLY A 7 4.90 -4.42 -4.25
CA GLY A 7 3.46 -4.14 -4.14
C GLY A 7 3.16 -2.70 -3.74
N PHE A 8 1.93 -2.45 -3.27
CA PHE A 8 1.52 -1.12 -2.83
C PHE A 8 2.26 -0.64 -1.57
N GLY A 9 2.81 -1.54 -0.76
CA GLY A 9 3.68 -1.21 0.37
C GLY A 9 4.95 -0.47 -0.07
N GLY A 10 5.48 -0.77 -1.27
CA GLY A 10 6.55 0.01 -1.88
C GLY A 10 6.15 1.46 -2.16
N THR A 11 4.91 1.68 -2.60
CA THR A 11 4.36 3.02 -2.82
C THR A 11 4.22 3.79 -1.50
N ILE A 12 3.70 3.15 -0.45
CA ILE A 12 3.62 3.78 0.89
C ILE A 12 5.01 4.20 1.36
N LYS A 13 6.00 3.32 1.23
CA LYS A 13 7.39 3.60 1.59
C LYS A 13 8.00 4.75 0.78
N ALA A 14 7.65 4.87 -0.50
CA ALA A 14 8.11 5.96 -1.36
C ALA A 14 7.47 7.31 -1.00
N ILE A 15 6.22 7.31 -0.51
CA ILE A 15 5.51 8.51 -0.06
C ILE A 15 6.05 8.95 1.31
N ASN A 16 6.08 8.04 2.28
CA ASN A 16 6.57 8.31 3.62
C ASN A 16 7.08 7.03 4.28
N SER A 17 8.39 6.80 4.20
CA SER A 17 9.03 5.61 4.78
C SER A 17 8.94 5.52 6.30
N GLN A 18 8.64 6.63 7.00
CA GLN A 18 8.54 6.64 8.46
C GLN A 18 7.24 6.00 8.97
N GLU A 19 6.24 5.82 8.12
CA GLU A 19 4.99 5.15 8.51
C GLU A 19 5.16 3.63 8.61
N CYS A 20 6.08 3.07 7.81
CA CYS A 20 6.35 1.64 7.72
C CYS A 20 7.07 1.08 8.97
N ASN A 21 7.11 -0.24 9.10
CA ASN A 21 7.76 -0.97 10.21
C ASN A 21 7.25 -0.55 11.60
N GLY A 22 5.96 -0.17 11.69
CA GLY A 22 5.31 0.23 12.93
C GLY A 22 5.51 1.68 13.34
N GLY A 23 6.13 2.53 12.51
CA GLY A 23 6.29 3.95 12.83
C GLY A 23 4.97 4.72 12.88
N ASN A 24 4.03 4.40 11.98
CA ASN A 24 2.64 4.85 12.07
C ASN A 24 1.68 3.86 11.40
N SER A 25 1.37 2.76 12.09
CA SER A 25 0.48 1.71 11.58
C SER A 25 -0.94 2.21 11.26
N GLY A 26 -1.41 3.26 11.92
CA GLY A 26 -2.72 3.86 11.65
C GLY A 26 -2.79 4.46 10.24
N GLU A 27 -1.77 5.21 9.85
CA GLU A 27 -1.70 5.83 8.52
C GLU A 27 -1.50 4.79 7.42
N VAL A 28 -0.64 3.79 7.64
CA VAL A 28 -0.48 2.65 6.73
C VAL A 28 -1.83 1.96 6.49
N ASN A 29 -2.57 1.65 7.56
CA ASN A 29 -3.87 0.98 7.44
C ASN A 29 -4.89 1.84 6.67
N SER A 30 -4.90 3.16 6.91
CA SER A 30 -5.73 4.10 6.14
C SER A 30 -5.39 4.06 4.65
N ARG A 31 -4.11 4.15 4.28
CA ARG A 31 -3.66 4.07 2.88
C ARG A 31 -4.04 2.73 2.23
N VAL A 32 -3.83 1.62 2.93
CA VAL A 32 -4.19 0.27 2.44
C VAL A 32 -5.70 0.16 2.22
N ASN A 33 -6.51 0.68 3.14
CA ASN A 33 -7.97 0.64 3.00
C ASN A 33 -8.46 1.46 1.81
N TYR A 34 -7.93 2.67 1.61
CA TYR A 34 -8.26 3.47 0.42
C TYR A 34 -7.84 2.77 -0.86
N TYR A 35 -6.62 2.20 -0.91
CA TYR A 35 -6.15 1.47 -2.08
C TYR A 35 -7.03 0.26 -2.42
N LYS A 36 -7.40 -0.56 -1.43
CA LYS A 36 -8.32 -1.68 -1.61
C LYS A 36 -9.71 -1.23 -2.07
N ASN A 37 -10.21 -0.11 -1.54
CA ASN A 37 -11.49 0.44 -1.94
C ASN A 37 -11.46 0.86 -3.43
N ILE A 38 -10.40 1.55 -3.87
CA ILE A 38 -10.20 1.91 -5.28
C ILE A 38 -10.11 0.66 -6.16
N CYS A 39 -9.35 -0.35 -5.77
CA CYS A 39 -9.25 -1.61 -6.53
C CYS A 39 -10.61 -2.29 -6.67
N SER A 40 -11.41 -2.30 -5.60
CA SER A 40 -12.78 -2.82 -5.62
C SER A 40 -13.68 -2.05 -6.59
N GLN A 41 -13.65 -0.72 -6.57
CA GLN A 41 -14.43 0.12 -7.50
C GLN A 41 -14.05 -0.12 -8.96
N LEU A 42 -12.78 -0.39 -9.22
CA LEU A 42 -12.25 -0.65 -10.57
C LEU A 42 -12.35 -2.12 -11.00
N GLY A 43 -12.79 -3.02 -10.10
CA GLY A 43 -12.88 -4.45 -10.37
C GLY A 43 -11.51 -5.12 -10.62
N VAL A 44 -10.43 -4.60 -10.03
CA VAL A 44 -9.07 -5.15 -10.16
C VAL A 44 -8.59 -5.79 -8.86
N ASP A 45 -7.70 -6.77 -8.97
CA ASP A 45 -7.04 -7.38 -7.82
C ASP A 45 -5.98 -6.42 -7.24
N PRO A 46 -5.98 -6.14 -5.92
CA PRO A 46 -5.02 -5.23 -5.29
C PRO A 46 -3.59 -5.79 -5.22
N GLY A 47 -3.40 -7.09 -5.47
CA GLY A 47 -2.12 -7.77 -5.39
C GLY A 47 -1.63 -8.05 -3.97
N ALA A 48 -0.45 -8.67 -3.88
CA ALA A 48 0.27 -8.91 -2.63
C ALA A 48 1.09 -7.69 -2.19
N ASN A 49 1.67 -7.77 -0.98
CA ASN A 49 2.59 -6.75 -0.42
C ASN A 49 1.98 -5.34 -0.39
N VAL A 50 0.70 -5.23 0.00
CA VAL A 50 0.01 -3.93 0.03
C VAL A 50 0.37 -3.07 1.24
N SER A 51 0.91 -3.67 2.30
CA SER A 51 1.38 -2.96 3.48
C SER A 51 2.90 -2.85 3.51
N CYS A 52 3.38 -1.85 4.22
CA CYS A 52 4.67 -1.81 4.89
C CYS A 52 4.42 -1.56 6.39
#